data_AF-A0A5J5ED29-F1
#
_entry.id   AF-A0A5J5ED29-F1
#
_cell.length_a   1.000
_cell.length_b   1.000
_cell.length_c   1.000
_cell.angle_alpha   90.00
_cell.angle_beta   90.00
_cell.angle_gamma   90.00
#
_symmetry.space_group_name_H-M   'P 1'
#
loop_
_entity.id
_entity.type
_entity.pdbx_description
1 polymer ?
#
loop_
_entity_poly.entity_id
_entity_poly.type
_entity_poly.pdbx_seq_one_letter_code
_entity_poly.pdbx_strand_id
1 'polypeptide(L)'
;MPQAQAHSPPTEATALAALTQQLADGNNAYDPELYLARARVYLDLDYPDLAAGDAYRAVLLCDYLRDYSDEGEISLDSEEEKPSSDATPSSQSSENSEDEDEDEDEDEGPRSDLEEFHAATEALTHLRASGTPSTLLPHLEEASLHLLCLSLLRVGCSTDATHYLRLGQRRFPSSPHFPALISSLPATPSTGRARRFVYPWNHHEPDRFSAETVSYLNTHIVPRSSAAVEVRVVNLPLLSETAEVLGETKHLGVFALRDIAPGELCMAEESALTVVTDPSEGGLCEYCGSRWRAPPQRSRPMLKLPGQCAPASSQVPDTPEPQRETFTCDLCADAEAAGIEAVVPTWCSAACRDKAMAKYHPALCSRPIAPLHRAAQNKSSSITTGTQAGGTVYALLLLKTFAMALVQNTHPLSLEETRFLYGVPPVE
;
A
#
# COMPACT_ATOMS: atom_id res chain seq x y z
N MET A 1 -12.93 35.93 -10.49
CA MET A 1 -11.64 36.65 -10.28
C MET A 1 -11.62 37.10 -8.84
N PRO A 2 -10.56 36.86 -8.06
CA PRO A 2 -9.15 36.98 -8.44
C PRO A 2 -8.50 35.67 -8.91
N GLN A 3 -7.47 35.81 -9.73
CA GLN A 3 -6.54 34.74 -10.11
C GLN A 3 -5.67 34.41 -8.89
N ALA A 4 -5.64 33.14 -8.48
CA ALA A 4 -4.56 32.64 -7.65
C ALA A 4 -3.30 32.58 -8.52
N GLN A 5 -2.49 33.63 -8.46
CA GLN A 5 -1.14 33.60 -8.99
C GLN A 5 -0.31 32.64 -8.13
N ALA A 6 -0.10 31.42 -8.63
CA ALA A 6 1.01 30.60 -8.19
C ALA A 6 2.30 31.28 -8.66
N HIS A 7 2.89 32.09 -7.79
CA HIS A 7 4.28 32.52 -7.90
C HIS A 7 5.03 31.85 -6.76
N SER A 8 5.25 30.54 -6.86
CA SER A 8 6.32 29.90 -6.11
C SER A 8 7.65 30.47 -6.62
N PRO A 9 8.61 30.82 -5.75
CA PRO A 9 9.89 31.33 -6.19
C PRO A 9 10.62 30.23 -7.02
N PRO A 10 11.30 30.59 -8.12
CA PRO A 10 11.99 29.63 -8.99
C PRO A 10 13.05 28.78 -8.24
N THR A 11 13.47 29.21 -7.06
CA THR A 11 14.46 28.55 -6.19
C THR A 11 13.96 27.23 -5.60
N GLU A 12 12.70 27.15 -5.13
CA GLU A 12 12.16 25.95 -4.46
C GLU A 12 11.91 24.82 -5.46
N ALA A 13 11.35 25.13 -6.63
CA ALA A 13 11.15 24.15 -7.70
C ALA A 13 12.49 23.60 -8.22
N THR A 14 13.51 24.45 -8.30
CA THR A 14 14.87 24.02 -8.67
C THR A 14 15.49 23.12 -7.59
N ALA A 15 15.30 23.46 -6.31
CA ALA A 15 15.75 22.63 -5.19
C ALA A 15 15.05 21.27 -5.17
N LEU A 16 13.73 21.22 -5.39
CA LEU A 16 12.96 19.99 -5.48
C LEU A 16 13.49 19.06 -6.58
N ALA A 17 13.71 19.60 -7.78
CA ALA A 17 14.23 18.84 -8.91
C ALA A 17 15.63 18.29 -8.61
N ALA A 18 16.51 19.08 -8.00
CA ALA A 18 17.85 18.65 -7.61
C ALA A 18 17.82 17.53 -6.57
N LEU A 19 17.03 17.67 -5.50
CA LEU A 19 16.89 16.64 -4.46
C LEU A 19 16.28 15.35 -5.01
N THR A 20 15.30 15.48 -5.92
CA THR A 20 14.67 14.32 -6.57
C THR A 20 15.65 13.57 -7.45
N GLN A 21 16.49 14.29 -8.21
CA GLN A 21 17.54 13.68 -9.00
C GLN A 21 18.59 13.00 -8.11
N GLN A 22 19.01 13.65 -7.03
CA GLN A 22 19.97 13.07 -6.08
C GLN A 22 19.46 11.76 -5.48
N LEU A 23 18.19 11.70 -5.06
CA LEU A 23 17.59 10.47 -4.53
C LEU A 23 17.42 9.37 -5.58
N ALA A 24 17.28 9.73 -6.86
CA ALA A 24 17.19 8.78 -7.96
C ALA A 24 18.56 8.24 -8.39
N ASP A 25 19.65 8.92 -8.03
CA ASP A 25 21.01 8.56 -8.42
C ASP A 25 21.68 7.63 -7.39
N GLY A 26 22.39 6.61 -7.88
CA GLY A 26 23.22 5.74 -7.04
C GLY A 26 22.44 4.99 -5.96
N ASN A 27 23.01 4.93 -4.75
CA ASN A 27 22.38 4.28 -3.59
C ASN A 27 21.78 5.29 -2.59
N ASN A 28 21.45 6.50 -3.05
CA ASN A 28 20.95 7.58 -2.19
C ASN A 28 19.51 7.33 -1.68
N ALA A 29 18.86 6.24 -2.12
CA ALA A 29 17.55 5.80 -1.63
C ALA A 29 17.53 5.40 -0.13
N TYR A 30 18.70 5.39 0.51
CA TYR A 30 18.89 5.15 1.94
C TYR A 30 19.45 6.37 2.68
N ASP A 31 19.52 7.56 2.06
CA ASP A 31 20.00 8.78 2.71
C ASP A 31 18.83 9.50 3.46
N PRO A 32 18.78 9.45 4.80
CA PRO A 32 17.71 10.09 5.56
C PRO A 32 17.75 11.63 5.50
N GLU A 33 18.91 12.25 5.28
CA GLU A 33 19.04 13.71 5.20
C GLU A 33 18.41 14.25 3.91
N LEU A 34 18.59 13.53 2.79
CA LEU A 34 17.96 13.90 1.51
C LEU A 34 16.43 13.77 1.57
N TYR A 35 15.90 12.72 2.19
CA TYR A 35 14.45 12.60 2.41
C TYR A 35 13.91 13.71 3.30
N LEU A 36 14.58 14.02 4.41
CA LEU A 36 14.16 15.13 5.28
C LEU A 36 14.21 16.48 4.54
N ALA A 37 15.26 16.73 3.76
CA ALA A 37 15.41 17.95 2.97
C ALA A 37 14.27 18.08 1.94
N ARG A 38 13.97 17.01 1.20
CA ARG A 38 12.91 17.02 0.19
C ARG A 38 11.51 17.13 0.80
N ALA A 39 11.29 16.50 1.95
CA ALA A 39 10.05 16.65 2.72
C ALA A 39 9.77 18.11 3.10
N ARG A 40 10.80 18.87 3.51
CA ARG A 40 10.66 20.31 3.83
C ARG A 40 10.23 21.10 2.60
N VAL A 41 10.90 20.86 1.46
CA VAL A 41 10.56 21.52 0.18
C VAL A 41 9.14 21.17 -0.26
N TYR A 42 8.71 19.91 -0.13
CA TYR A 42 7.32 19.54 -0.42
C TYR A 42 6.33 20.28 0.47
N LEU A 43 6.63 20.42 1.76
CA LEU A 43 5.75 21.12 2.69
C LEU A 43 5.68 22.63 2.42
N ASP A 44 6.79 23.24 2.02
CA ASP A 44 6.88 24.66 1.62
C ASP A 44 6.09 24.92 0.32
N LEU A 45 6.09 23.95 -0.60
CA LEU A 45 5.30 23.96 -1.83
C LEU A 45 3.82 23.56 -1.65
N ASP A 46 3.35 23.38 -0.40
CA ASP A 46 1.99 22.96 -0.04
C ASP A 46 1.58 21.57 -0.57
N TYR A 47 2.53 20.63 -0.60
CA TYR A 47 2.32 19.19 -0.85
C TYR A 47 2.54 18.37 0.44
N PRO A 48 1.68 18.52 1.47
CA PRO A 48 1.88 17.89 2.77
C PRO A 48 1.79 16.37 2.75
N ASP A 49 1.12 15.78 1.77
CA ASP A 49 1.05 14.33 1.56
C ASP A 49 2.37 13.74 1.05
N LEU A 50 3.02 14.41 0.09
CA LEU A 50 4.37 14.05 -0.37
C LEU A 50 5.40 14.27 0.74
N ALA A 51 5.26 15.38 1.48
CA ALA A 51 6.11 15.67 2.64
C ALA A 51 5.98 14.59 3.73
N ALA A 52 4.76 14.10 3.99
CA ALA A 52 4.54 13.00 4.94
C ALA A 52 5.24 11.71 4.49
N GLY A 53 5.18 11.36 3.20
CA GLY A 53 5.85 10.19 2.66
C GLY A 53 7.37 10.23 2.84
N ASP A 54 8.00 11.36 2.47
CA ASP A 54 9.46 11.53 2.62
C ASP A 54 9.87 11.62 4.10
N ALA A 55 9.14 12.36 4.93
CA ALA A 55 9.43 12.45 6.35
C ALA A 55 9.29 11.08 7.04
N TYR A 56 8.28 10.28 6.66
CA TYR A 56 8.12 8.92 7.15
C TYR A 56 9.31 8.03 6.74
N ARG A 57 9.77 8.12 5.48
CA ARG A 57 10.95 7.37 5.03
C ARG A 57 12.21 7.74 5.82
N ALA A 58 12.41 9.02 6.14
CA ALA A 58 13.52 9.47 6.97
C ALA A 58 13.43 8.91 8.41
N VAL A 59 12.23 8.91 9.02
CA VAL A 59 12.00 8.28 10.33
C VAL A 59 12.32 6.78 10.28
N LEU A 60 11.88 6.09 9.24
CA LEU A 60 12.10 4.65 9.05
C LEU A 60 13.60 4.30 9.00
N LEU A 61 14.38 5.07 8.24
CA LEU A 61 15.84 4.88 8.15
C LEU A 61 16.53 5.19 9.48
N CYS A 62 16.06 6.19 10.23
CA CYS A 62 16.57 6.48 11.58
C CYS A 62 16.22 5.36 12.58
N ASP A 63 15.04 4.75 12.45
CA ASP A 63 14.62 3.64 13.30
C ASP A 63 15.49 2.40 13.03
N TYR A 64 15.72 2.03 11.77
CA TYR A 64 16.64 0.94 11.43
C TYR A 64 18.05 1.18 11.98
N LEU A 65 18.59 2.40 11.83
CA LEU A 65 19.89 2.74 12.41
C LEU A 65 19.93 2.58 13.93
N ARG A 66 18.88 3.02 14.63
CA ARG A 66 18.79 2.88 16.09
C ARG A 66 18.72 1.41 16.46
N ASP A 67 17.77 0.67 15.90
CA ASP A 67 17.46 -0.70 16.30
C ASP A 67 18.71 -1.59 16.19
N TYR A 68 19.39 -1.54 15.02
CA TYR A 68 20.63 -2.30 14.81
C TYR A 68 21.85 -1.74 15.56
N SER A 69 21.84 -0.47 15.95
CA SER A 69 22.88 0.08 16.85
C SER A 69 22.67 -0.38 18.30
N ASP A 70 21.43 -0.45 18.77
CA ASP A 70 21.07 -0.86 20.13
C ASP A 70 21.34 -2.36 20.32
N GLU A 71 21.16 -3.17 19.26
CA GLU A 71 21.54 -4.59 19.20
C GLU A 71 23.06 -4.80 19.08
N GLY A 72 23.83 -3.75 18.79
CA GLY A 72 25.29 -3.78 18.65
C GLY A 72 25.77 -4.40 17.33
N GLU A 73 24.88 -4.61 16.35
CA GLU A 73 25.23 -5.09 15.01
C GLU A 73 25.91 -4.00 14.17
N ILE A 74 25.54 -2.74 14.43
CA ILE A 74 26.14 -1.56 13.80
C ILE A 74 26.76 -0.66 14.87
N SER A 75 27.94 -0.10 14.59
CA SER A 75 28.56 0.91 15.46
C SER A 75 28.50 2.30 14.85
N LEU A 76 27.83 3.23 15.53
CA LEU A 76 27.73 4.62 15.09
C LEU A 76 29.07 5.38 15.19
N ASP A 77 29.98 4.94 16.08
CA ASP A 77 31.18 5.70 16.45
C ASP A 77 32.50 5.15 15.88
N SER A 78 32.53 3.93 15.31
CA SER A 78 33.75 3.35 14.72
C SER A 78 33.73 3.30 13.20
N GLU A 79 34.78 3.81 12.56
CA GLU A 79 34.98 3.84 11.10
C GLU A 79 35.21 2.45 10.45
N GLU A 80 35.28 1.37 11.22
CA GLU A 80 35.51 0.01 10.74
C GLU A 80 34.30 -0.90 11.02
N GLU A 81 33.59 -1.30 9.97
CA GLU A 81 32.71 -2.46 10.02
C GLU A 81 33.57 -3.73 10.08
N LYS A 82 33.45 -4.50 11.15
CA LYS A 82 33.93 -5.87 11.14
C LYS A 82 32.85 -6.75 10.54
N PRO A 83 33.08 -7.45 9.41
CA PRO A 83 32.16 -8.49 8.98
C PRO A 83 32.20 -9.61 10.03
N SER A 84 31.08 -9.86 10.71
CA SER A 84 30.97 -10.98 11.65
C SER A 84 30.84 -12.28 10.85
N SER A 85 31.98 -12.92 10.61
CA SER A 85 32.02 -14.32 10.18
C SER A 85 31.95 -15.22 11.43
N ASP A 86 30.75 -15.63 11.85
CA ASP A 86 30.44 -16.98 12.39
C ASP A 86 29.09 -16.95 13.12
N ALA A 87 28.05 -17.47 12.47
CA ALA A 87 26.86 -17.95 13.16
C ALA A 87 26.96 -19.47 13.29
N THR A 88 27.45 -19.94 14.44
CA THR A 88 27.28 -21.33 14.86
C THR A 88 26.46 -21.33 16.17
N PRO A 89 25.31 -22.03 16.25
CA PRO A 89 24.50 -22.02 17.46
C PRO A 89 25.08 -23.02 18.46
N SER A 90 25.60 -22.52 19.59
CA SER A 90 25.97 -23.37 20.73
C SER A 90 24.81 -23.48 21.70
N SER A 91 24.13 -24.62 21.64
CA SER A 91 23.15 -25.07 22.63
C SER A 91 23.82 -25.34 23.99
N GLN A 92 23.39 -24.64 25.05
CA GLN A 92 23.56 -25.11 26.42
C GLN A 92 22.29 -24.86 27.24
N SER A 93 21.78 -25.96 27.77
CA SER A 93 20.69 -26.11 28.71
C SER A 93 21.07 -25.65 30.12
N SER A 94 20.14 -24.99 30.82
CA SER A 94 20.01 -25.10 32.27
C SER A 94 18.59 -24.78 32.73
N GLU A 95 18.07 -25.65 33.58
CA GLU A 95 16.69 -25.75 34.06
C GLU A 95 16.37 -24.77 35.21
N ASN A 96 15.09 -24.37 35.25
CA ASN A 96 14.21 -23.98 36.37
C ASN A 96 14.49 -22.75 37.26
N SER A 97 13.53 -21.81 37.24
CA SER A 97 12.61 -21.58 38.37
C SER A 97 11.33 -20.88 37.89
N GLU A 98 10.18 -21.44 38.29
CA GLU A 98 8.81 -20.97 38.08
C GLU A 98 8.56 -19.64 38.79
N ASP A 99 7.92 -18.68 38.12
CA ASP A 99 6.93 -17.76 38.70
C ASP A 99 6.07 -17.19 37.55
N GLU A 100 4.75 -17.24 37.76
CA GLU A 100 3.68 -16.99 36.79
C GLU A 100 3.43 -15.48 36.60
N ASP A 101 3.60 -14.98 35.39
CA ASP A 101 2.86 -13.83 34.86
C ASP A 101 2.56 -14.12 33.37
N GLU A 102 1.27 -14.28 33.03
CA GLU A 102 0.78 -14.50 31.67
C GLU A 102 0.85 -13.18 30.88
N ASP A 103 2.03 -12.85 30.36
CA ASP A 103 2.13 -12.03 29.15
C ASP A 103 2.32 -12.99 27.97
N GLU A 104 1.44 -12.91 26.97
CA GLU A 104 1.55 -13.63 25.70
C GLU A 104 2.79 -13.08 24.96
N ASP A 105 3.98 -13.54 25.35
CA ASP A 105 5.20 -13.36 24.58
C ASP A 105 5.05 -14.18 23.29
N GLU A 106 4.57 -13.52 22.24
CA GLU A 106 4.80 -13.98 20.88
C GLU A 106 6.31 -14.12 20.72
N ASP A 107 6.77 -15.36 20.52
CA ASP A 107 8.14 -15.75 20.20
C ASP A 107 8.55 -15.06 18.88
N GLU A 108 8.90 -13.77 18.94
CA GLU A 108 9.51 -13.00 17.85
C GLU A 108 10.90 -13.60 17.62
N GLY A 109 10.98 -14.58 16.71
CA GLY A 109 12.25 -15.08 16.18
C GLY A 109 13.14 -13.93 15.69
N PRO A 110 14.47 -14.16 15.53
CA PRO A 110 15.44 -13.10 15.29
C PRO A 110 15.02 -12.20 14.12
N ARG A 111 14.76 -10.93 14.46
CA ARG A 111 14.19 -9.88 13.60
C ARG A 111 15.22 -9.27 12.64
N SER A 112 16.23 -10.04 12.23
CA SER A 112 17.18 -9.60 11.21
C SER A 112 16.52 -9.74 9.84
N ASP A 113 15.59 -8.84 9.51
CA ASP A 113 15.23 -8.62 8.12
C ASP A 113 16.48 -8.07 7.42
N LEU A 114 17.09 -8.91 6.57
CA LEU A 114 18.30 -8.58 5.83
C LEU A 114 18.16 -7.27 5.04
N GLU A 115 16.93 -6.92 4.63
CA GLU A 115 16.65 -5.65 3.93
C GLU A 115 16.71 -4.45 4.88
N GLU A 116 16.21 -4.60 6.12
CA GLU A 116 16.27 -3.55 7.15
C GLU A 116 17.71 -3.33 7.62
N PHE A 117 18.46 -4.43 7.82
CA PHE A 117 19.89 -4.35 8.13
C PHE A 117 20.67 -3.64 7.03
N HIS A 118 20.47 -4.04 5.76
CA HIS A 118 21.08 -3.38 4.61
C HIS A 118 20.70 -1.89 4.55
N ALA A 119 19.44 -1.55 4.79
CA ALA A 119 18.99 -0.15 4.82
C ALA A 119 19.69 0.64 5.93
N ALA A 120 19.89 0.06 7.11
CA ALA A 120 20.62 0.67 8.22
C ALA A 120 22.10 0.92 7.84
N THR A 121 22.80 -0.09 7.31
CA THR A 121 24.21 0.03 6.90
C THR A 121 24.41 1.11 5.83
N GLU A 122 23.53 1.16 4.83
CA GLU A 122 23.61 2.18 3.77
C GLU A 122 23.28 3.58 4.29
N ALA A 123 22.28 3.71 5.16
CA ALA A 123 21.98 4.99 5.81
C ALA A 123 23.16 5.51 6.64
N LEU A 124 23.84 4.63 7.39
CA LEU A 124 25.03 4.98 8.15
C LEU A 124 26.17 5.44 7.24
N THR A 125 26.35 4.76 6.10
CA THR A 125 27.37 5.10 5.10
C THR A 125 27.15 6.52 4.56
N HIS A 126 25.90 6.90 4.27
CA HIS A 126 25.57 8.25 3.83
C HIS A 126 25.81 9.31 4.91
N LEU A 127 25.39 9.05 6.15
CA LEU A 127 25.63 9.97 7.27
C LEU A 127 27.13 10.22 7.52
N ARG A 128 27.96 9.18 7.37
CA ARG A 128 29.42 9.31 7.45
C ARG A 128 29.98 10.11 6.28
N ALA A 129 29.49 9.86 5.07
CA ALA A 129 29.93 10.54 3.86
C ALA A 129 29.56 12.04 3.85
N SER A 130 28.41 12.42 4.41
CA SER A 130 28.02 13.82 4.57
C SER A 130 28.79 14.54 5.69
N GLY A 131 29.52 13.77 6.51
CA GLY A 131 30.24 14.27 7.67
C GLY A 131 29.32 14.59 8.85
N THR A 132 28.08 14.09 8.83
CA THR A 132 27.12 14.24 9.92
C THR A 132 27.57 13.37 11.10
N PRO A 133 27.94 13.98 12.25
CA PRO A 133 28.34 13.21 13.42
C PRO A 133 27.20 12.32 13.92
N SER A 134 27.52 11.13 14.44
CA SER A 134 26.55 10.23 15.08
C SER A 134 25.69 10.92 16.14
N THR A 135 26.25 11.92 16.83
CA THR A 135 25.55 12.76 17.82
C THR A 135 24.41 13.61 17.26
N LEU A 136 24.32 13.77 15.93
CA LEU A 136 23.22 14.49 15.27
C LEU A 136 22.07 13.57 14.84
N LEU A 137 22.22 12.23 14.92
CA LEU A 137 21.14 11.29 14.59
C LEU A 137 19.85 11.56 15.39
N PRO A 138 19.90 11.83 16.72
CA PRO A 138 18.70 12.21 17.46
C PRO A 138 18.03 13.49 16.95
N HIS A 139 18.81 14.47 16.47
CA HIS A 139 18.27 15.71 15.90
C HIS A 139 17.61 15.47 14.53
N LEU A 140 18.21 14.63 13.71
CA LEU A 140 17.67 14.23 12.41
C LEU A 140 16.33 13.52 12.57
N GLU A 141 16.26 12.58 13.50
CA GLU A 141 15.03 11.85 13.79
C GLU A 141 13.96 12.74 14.41
N GLU A 142 14.31 13.58 15.40
CA GLU A 142 13.36 14.53 15.99
C GLU A 142 12.75 15.44 14.90
N ALA A 143 13.60 15.97 14.01
CA ALA A 143 13.16 16.81 12.91
C ALA A 143 12.28 16.06 11.91
N SER A 144 12.59 14.79 11.62
CA SER A 144 11.81 13.94 10.72
C SER A 144 10.43 13.59 11.31
N LEU A 145 10.37 13.21 12.58
CA LEU A 145 9.13 12.96 13.30
C LEU A 145 8.27 14.22 13.40
N HIS A 146 8.88 15.37 13.72
CA HIS A 146 8.18 16.64 13.78
C HIS A 146 7.55 17.00 12.43
N LEU A 147 8.31 16.88 11.35
CA LEU A 147 7.84 17.17 10.00
C LEU A 147 6.76 16.19 9.54
N LEU A 148 6.88 14.90 9.86
CA LEU A 148 5.86 13.89 9.62
C LEU A 148 4.54 14.26 10.33
N CYS A 149 4.61 14.60 11.61
CA CYS A 149 3.43 15.00 12.38
C CYS A 149 2.76 16.25 11.79
N LEU A 150 3.54 17.27 11.46
CA LEU A 150 3.03 18.50 10.84
C LEU A 150 2.35 18.21 9.48
N SER A 151 2.97 17.35 8.68
CA SER A 151 2.47 16.95 7.37
C SER A 151 1.15 16.17 7.48
N LEU A 152 1.09 15.17 8.38
CA LEU A 152 -0.13 14.38 8.63
C LEU A 152 -1.30 15.26 9.13
N LEU A 153 -1.02 16.24 10.00
CA LEU A 153 -2.03 17.20 10.45
C LEU A 153 -2.57 18.04 9.29
N ARG A 154 -1.71 18.51 8.38
CA ARG A 154 -2.14 19.27 7.18
C ARG A 154 -2.95 18.44 6.19
N VAL A 155 -2.64 17.15 6.06
CA VAL A 155 -3.44 16.21 5.25
C VAL A 155 -4.79 15.91 5.90
N GLY A 156 -4.88 16.04 7.24
CA GLY A 156 -6.07 15.73 8.03
C GLY A 156 -6.06 14.31 8.62
N CYS A 157 -4.94 13.59 8.54
CA CYS A 157 -4.75 12.25 9.10
C CYS A 157 -4.52 12.30 10.61
N SER A 158 -5.55 12.70 11.36
CA SER A 158 -5.44 13.01 12.79
C SER A 158 -5.06 11.79 13.66
N THR A 159 -5.50 10.59 13.27
CA THR A 159 -5.17 9.34 13.98
C THR A 159 -3.68 9.03 13.90
N ASP A 160 -3.12 9.01 12.69
CA ASP A 160 -1.69 8.74 12.48
C ASP A 160 -0.84 9.88 13.06
N ALA A 161 -1.27 11.13 12.89
CA ALA A 161 -0.61 12.27 13.54
C ALA A 161 -0.54 12.09 15.06
N THR A 162 -1.64 11.66 15.70
CA THR A 162 -1.66 11.40 17.15
C THR A 162 -0.68 10.30 17.55
N HIS A 163 -0.60 9.23 16.74
CA HIS A 163 0.34 8.13 16.98
C HIS A 163 1.79 8.61 16.97
N TYR A 164 2.20 9.30 15.89
CA TYR A 164 3.58 9.79 15.74
C TYR A 164 3.90 10.94 16.70
N LEU A 165 2.94 11.80 17.07
CA LEU A 165 3.14 12.82 18.09
C LEU A 165 3.46 12.21 19.46
N ARG A 166 2.75 11.14 19.85
CA ARG A 166 3.04 10.41 21.09
C ARG A 166 4.40 9.71 21.02
N LEU A 167 4.75 9.11 19.88
CA LEU A 167 6.05 8.51 19.67
C LEU A 167 7.17 9.56 19.84
N GLY A 168 7.05 10.70 19.16
CA GLY A 168 7.98 11.82 19.28
C GLY A 168 8.09 12.36 20.70
N GLN A 169 6.97 12.52 21.41
CA GLN A 169 6.99 12.96 22.81
C GLN A 169 7.68 11.96 23.76
N ARG A 170 7.53 10.65 23.52
CA ARG A 170 8.22 9.61 24.31
C ARG A 170 9.72 9.60 24.02
N ARG A 171 10.11 9.67 22.75
CA ARG A 171 11.53 9.63 22.33
C ARG A 171 12.27 10.92 22.62
N PHE A 172 11.59 12.07 22.54
CA PHE A 172 12.17 13.40 22.74
C PHE A 172 11.37 14.25 23.75
N PRO A 173 11.38 13.89 25.06
CA PRO A 173 10.56 14.58 26.07
C PRO A 173 10.92 16.05 26.27
N SER A 174 12.16 16.44 25.96
CA SER A 174 12.64 17.82 26.07
C SER A 174 12.27 18.71 24.88
N SER A 175 11.74 18.12 23.80
CA SER A 175 11.36 18.86 22.60
C SER A 175 10.11 19.72 22.83
N PRO A 176 10.14 21.02 22.51
CA PRO A 176 8.96 21.87 22.58
C PRO A 176 7.99 21.65 21.41
N HIS A 177 8.41 20.95 20.35
CA HIS A 177 7.66 20.85 19.09
C HIS A 177 6.42 19.95 19.21
N PHE A 178 6.55 18.77 19.83
CA PHE A 178 5.44 17.82 19.93
C PHE A 178 4.28 18.32 20.82
N PRO A 179 4.51 18.90 22.02
CA PRO A 179 3.42 19.44 22.83
C PRO A 179 2.62 20.53 22.13
N ALA A 180 3.29 21.39 21.35
CA ALA A 180 2.64 22.44 20.59
C ALA A 180 1.68 21.86 19.53
N LEU A 181 2.10 20.83 18.79
CA LEU A 181 1.26 20.18 17.80
C LEU A 181 0.12 19.35 18.42
N ILE A 182 0.34 18.73 19.57
CA ILE A 182 -0.73 18.02 20.31
C ILE A 182 -1.88 18.97 20.65
N SER A 183 -1.57 20.21 21.02
CA SER A 183 -2.59 21.24 21.30
C SER A 183 -3.42 21.64 20.07
N SER A 184 -2.93 21.35 18.85
CA SER A 184 -3.63 21.64 17.59
C SER A 184 -4.48 20.47 17.08
N LEU A 185 -4.45 19.31 17.73
CA LEU A 185 -5.25 18.15 17.34
C LEU A 185 -6.75 18.43 17.49
N PRO A 186 -7.59 17.98 16.54
CA PRO A 186 -9.03 18.09 16.69
C PRO A 186 -9.52 17.22 17.85
N ALA A 187 -10.51 17.72 18.60
CA ALA A 187 -11.08 17.02 19.76
C ALA A 187 -11.74 15.67 19.40
N THR A 188 -12.17 15.51 18.14
CA THR A 188 -12.70 14.24 17.62
C THR A 188 -11.97 13.91 16.32
N PRO A 189 -11.47 12.66 16.17
CA PRO A 189 -10.81 12.25 14.94
C PRO A 189 -11.82 12.27 13.79
N SER A 190 -11.52 13.02 12.74
CA SER A 190 -12.32 13.01 11.52
C SER A 190 -12.02 11.72 10.74
N THR A 191 -12.99 10.82 10.66
CA THR A 191 -12.90 9.62 9.81
C THR A 191 -13.80 9.77 8.59
N GLY A 192 -13.52 8.99 7.53
CA GLY A 192 -14.38 8.93 6.34
C GLY A 192 -14.27 10.14 5.39
N ARG A 193 -13.30 11.04 5.59
CA ARG A 193 -13.02 12.14 4.66
C ARG A 193 -12.03 11.65 3.59
N ALA A 194 -12.34 11.97 2.34
CA ALA A 194 -11.42 11.80 1.22
C ALA A 194 -11.23 13.16 0.56
N ARG A 195 -9.97 13.47 0.19
CA ARG A 195 -9.63 14.62 -0.62
C ARG A 195 -9.06 14.13 -1.93
N ARG A 196 -9.54 14.67 -3.04
CA ARG A 196 -8.90 14.51 -4.34
C ARG A 196 -7.90 15.64 -4.52
N PHE A 197 -6.67 15.30 -4.86
CA PHE A 197 -5.64 16.26 -5.22
C PHE A 197 -5.02 15.82 -6.55
N VAL A 198 -4.94 16.74 -7.51
CA VAL A 198 -4.31 16.48 -8.81
C VAL A 198 -3.05 17.32 -8.86
N TYR A 199 -1.89 16.67 -8.87
CA TYR A 199 -0.63 17.40 -8.94
C TYR A 199 -0.48 18.11 -10.29
N PRO A 200 0.15 19.30 -10.35
CA PRO A 200 0.29 20.07 -11.59
C PRO A 200 1.03 19.33 -12.73
N TRP A 201 1.89 18.38 -12.38
CA TRP A 201 2.65 17.57 -13.33
C TRP A 201 1.91 16.30 -13.80
N ASN A 202 0.70 16.02 -13.29
CA ASN A 202 -0.10 14.90 -13.75
C ASN A 202 -0.85 15.27 -15.04
N HIS A 203 -0.36 14.77 -16.17
CA HIS A 203 -0.96 14.98 -17.49
C HIS A 203 -1.67 13.73 -18.04
N HIS A 204 -1.83 12.68 -17.22
CA HIS A 204 -2.43 11.42 -17.65
C HIS A 204 -3.93 11.33 -17.41
N GLU A 205 -4.50 12.22 -16.57
CA GLU A 205 -5.93 12.22 -16.28
C GLU A 205 -6.75 12.79 -17.44
N PRO A 206 -7.67 12.02 -18.03
CA PRO A 206 -8.57 12.54 -19.04
C PRO A 206 -9.69 13.37 -18.42
N ASP A 207 -10.25 14.32 -19.18
CA ASP A 207 -11.57 14.87 -18.87
C ASP A 207 -12.63 13.79 -19.12
N ARG A 208 -13.04 13.10 -18.05
CA ARG A 208 -14.03 12.02 -18.12
C ARG A 208 -15.42 12.48 -18.59
N PHE A 209 -15.69 13.79 -18.57
CA PHE A 209 -16.98 14.36 -18.97
C PHE A 209 -16.96 14.92 -20.40
N SER A 210 -15.80 14.90 -21.06
CA SER A 210 -15.68 15.28 -22.47
C SER A 210 -16.52 14.35 -23.35
N ALA A 211 -17.08 14.90 -24.43
CA ALA A 211 -17.85 14.13 -25.41
C ALA A 211 -17.00 13.00 -26.04
N GLU A 212 -15.70 13.25 -26.22
CA GLU A 212 -14.74 12.25 -26.70
C GLU A 212 -14.62 11.07 -25.73
N THR A 213 -14.42 11.33 -24.43
CA THR A 213 -14.31 10.24 -23.45
C THR A 213 -15.61 9.46 -23.32
N VAL A 214 -16.76 10.13 -23.26
CA VAL A 214 -18.07 9.45 -23.19
C VAL A 214 -18.31 8.59 -24.44
N SER A 215 -17.98 9.12 -25.62
CA SER A 215 -18.05 8.36 -26.87
C SER A 215 -17.13 7.13 -26.82
N TYR A 216 -15.89 7.30 -26.37
CA TYR A 216 -14.94 6.20 -26.24
C TYR A 216 -15.46 5.10 -25.30
N LEU A 217 -15.95 5.47 -24.11
CA LEU A 217 -16.53 4.53 -23.14
C LEU A 217 -17.68 3.74 -23.76
N ASN A 218 -18.63 4.43 -24.41
CA ASN A 218 -19.81 3.79 -25.00
C ASN A 218 -19.52 2.95 -26.25
N THR A 219 -18.39 3.17 -26.92
CA THR A 219 -18.04 2.44 -28.16
C THR A 219 -17.01 1.34 -27.96
N HIS A 220 -16.12 1.46 -26.97
CA HIS A 220 -15.01 0.54 -26.77
C HIS A 220 -15.10 -0.25 -25.47
N ILE A 221 -15.63 0.34 -24.38
CA ILE A 221 -15.62 -0.27 -23.04
C ILE A 221 -16.96 -0.93 -22.75
N VAL A 222 -18.04 -0.16 -22.73
CA VAL A 222 -19.39 -0.64 -22.38
C VAL A 222 -19.81 -1.85 -23.24
N PRO A 223 -19.60 -1.88 -24.57
CA PRO A 223 -20.02 -3.03 -25.38
C PRO A 223 -19.34 -4.36 -25.04
N ARG A 224 -18.19 -4.33 -24.34
CA ARG A 224 -17.52 -5.54 -23.83
C ARG A 224 -18.26 -6.12 -22.62
N SER A 225 -18.96 -5.27 -21.87
CA SER A 225 -19.58 -5.61 -20.60
C SER A 225 -21.10 -5.71 -20.67
N SER A 226 -21.73 -4.99 -21.58
CA SER A 226 -23.19 -4.91 -21.69
C SER A 226 -23.67 -4.39 -23.05
N ALA A 227 -24.80 -4.91 -23.51
CA ALA A 227 -25.58 -4.36 -24.63
C ALA A 227 -26.86 -3.62 -24.16
N ALA A 228 -27.08 -3.51 -22.85
CA ALA A 228 -28.31 -2.99 -22.26
C ALA A 228 -28.14 -1.59 -21.65
N VAL A 229 -26.92 -1.08 -21.55
CA VAL A 229 -26.61 0.18 -20.87
C VAL A 229 -25.71 1.08 -21.69
N GLU A 230 -25.67 2.35 -21.30
CA GLU A 230 -24.69 3.33 -21.76
C GLU A 230 -24.26 4.24 -20.60
N VAL A 231 -23.08 4.84 -20.73
CA VAL A 231 -22.57 5.86 -19.83
C VAL A 231 -23.05 7.23 -20.31
N ARG A 232 -23.57 8.04 -19.39
CA ARG A 232 -23.92 9.45 -19.64
C ARG A 232 -23.37 10.35 -18.53
N VAL A 233 -23.14 11.62 -18.87
CA VAL A 233 -22.84 12.66 -17.88
C VAL A 233 -24.13 13.10 -17.22
N VAL A 234 -24.09 13.21 -15.89
CA VAL A 234 -25.22 13.61 -15.04
C VAL A 234 -24.76 14.76 -14.16
N ASN A 235 -25.61 15.78 -14.03
CA ASN A 235 -25.43 16.82 -13.02
C ASN A 235 -26.22 16.41 -11.78
N LEU A 236 -25.54 16.27 -10.65
CA LEU A 236 -26.14 15.99 -9.35
C LEU A 236 -26.01 17.22 -8.45
N PRO A 237 -27.00 17.48 -7.57
CA PRO A 237 -26.88 18.57 -6.61
C PRO A 237 -25.70 18.30 -5.67
N LEU A 238 -24.83 19.30 -5.51
CA LEU A 238 -23.80 19.30 -4.48
C LEU A 238 -24.47 19.66 -3.15
N LEU A 239 -24.43 18.74 -2.18
CA LEU A 239 -25.07 18.94 -0.88
C LEU A 239 -24.04 19.36 0.18
N SER A 240 -24.39 20.34 1.00
CA SER A 240 -23.68 20.66 2.24
C SER A 240 -23.88 19.57 3.30
N GLU A 241 -23.14 19.65 4.41
CA GLU A 241 -23.38 18.81 5.60
C GLU A 241 -24.81 18.97 6.15
N THR A 242 -25.45 20.12 5.92
CA THR A 242 -26.84 20.41 6.31
C THR A 242 -27.87 20.04 5.22
N ALA A 243 -27.44 19.31 4.18
CA ALA A 243 -28.25 18.94 3.01
C ALA A 243 -28.77 20.12 2.19
N GLU A 244 -28.13 21.29 2.29
CA GLU A 244 -28.41 22.44 1.43
C GLU A 244 -27.74 22.25 0.07
N VAL A 245 -28.40 22.67 -1.01
CA VAL A 245 -27.84 22.59 -2.36
C VAL A 245 -26.86 23.76 -2.55
N LEU A 246 -25.57 23.45 -2.63
CA LEU A 246 -24.47 24.40 -2.84
C LEU A 246 -24.12 24.61 -4.31
N GLY A 247 -24.70 23.81 -5.21
CA GLY A 247 -24.45 23.87 -6.65
C GLY A 247 -24.73 22.55 -7.32
N GLU A 248 -24.09 22.31 -8.47
CA GLU A 248 -24.13 21.05 -9.19
C GLU A 248 -22.73 20.47 -9.37
N THR A 249 -22.62 19.15 -9.33
CA THR A 249 -21.41 18.39 -9.61
C THR A 249 -21.68 17.40 -10.76
N LYS A 250 -20.69 17.23 -11.64
CA LYS A 250 -20.77 16.26 -12.74
C LYS A 250 -20.38 14.88 -12.27
N HIS A 251 -21.15 13.88 -12.69
CA HIS A 251 -20.91 12.46 -12.46
C HIS A 251 -21.11 11.68 -13.76
N LEU A 252 -20.43 10.53 -13.88
CA LEU A 252 -20.79 9.55 -14.89
C LEU A 252 -21.81 8.59 -14.29
N GLY A 253 -22.96 8.44 -14.94
CA GLY A 253 -23.97 7.46 -14.60
C GLY A 253 -24.07 6.40 -15.69
N VAL A 254 -24.47 5.19 -15.28
CA VAL A 254 -24.81 4.09 -16.20
C VAL A 254 -26.32 4.05 -16.34
N PHE A 255 -26.82 4.15 -17.56
CA PHE A 255 -28.23 4.27 -17.91
C PHE A 255 -28.69 3.11 -18.76
N ALA A 256 -29.88 2.58 -18.47
CA ALA A 256 -30.47 1.55 -19.30
C ALA A 256 -30.90 2.12 -20.66
N LEU A 257 -30.56 1.41 -21.73
CA LEU A 257 -31.02 1.70 -23.10
C LEU A 257 -32.40 1.10 -23.39
N ARG A 258 -32.82 0.13 -22.57
CA ARG A 258 -34.08 -0.59 -22.64
C ARG A 258 -34.48 -1.09 -21.26
N ASP A 259 -35.71 -1.56 -21.12
CA ASP A 259 -36.13 -2.26 -19.91
C ASP A 259 -35.26 -3.52 -19.68
N ILE A 260 -34.87 -3.72 -18.43
CA ILE A 260 -34.07 -4.86 -17.95
C ILE A 260 -34.96 -5.69 -17.03
N ALA A 261 -35.13 -6.97 -17.33
CA ALA A 261 -36.01 -7.83 -16.54
C ALA A 261 -35.36 -8.22 -15.19
N PRO A 262 -36.17 -8.50 -14.14
CA PRO A 262 -35.63 -9.04 -12.90
C PRO A 262 -34.84 -10.33 -13.13
N GLY A 263 -33.60 -10.37 -12.65
CA GLY A 263 -32.69 -11.50 -12.82
C GLY A 263 -31.94 -11.55 -14.15
N GLU A 264 -32.18 -10.60 -15.06
CA GLU A 264 -31.40 -10.48 -16.30
C GLU A 264 -29.97 -10.02 -16.01
N LEU A 265 -28.98 -10.69 -16.60
CA LEU A 265 -27.60 -10.23 -16.56
C LEU A 265 -27.46 -8.96 -17.41
N CYS A 266 -27.43 -7.81 -16.74
CA CYS A 266 -27.33 -6.52 -17.42
C CYS A 266 -25.88 -6.08 -17.70
N MET A 267 -24.90 -6.54 -16.92
CA MET A 267 -23.50 -6.16 -17.06
C MET A 267 -22.60 -7.26 -16.51
N ALA A 268 -21.51 -7.56 -17.21
CA ALA A 268 -20.45 -8.44 -16.75
C ALA A 268 -19.10 -7.79 -17.03
N GLU A 269 -18.31 -7.52 -15.99
CA GLU A 269 -17.00 -6.91 -16.12
C GLU A 269 -15.92 -7.89 -15.67
N GLU A 270 -14.82 -7.92 -16.42
CA GLU A 270 -13.62 -8.69 -16.10
C GLU A 270 -12.45 -7.71 -16.04
N SER A 271 -11.84 -7.55 -14.88
CA SER A 271 -10.65 -6.71 -14.70
C SER A 271 -9.44 -7.58 -14.41
N ALA A 272 -8.33 -7.27 -15.08
CA ALA A 272 -7.05 -7.88 -14.76
C ALA A 272 -6.44 -7.27 -13.48
N LEU A 273 -6.86 -6.07 -13.10
CA LEU A 273 -6.39 -5.38 -11.91
C LEU A 273 -7.20 -5.83 -10.68
N THR A 274 -6.99 -7.10 -10.32
CA THR A 274 -7.52 -7.73 -9.10
C THR A 274 -6.37 -8.35 -8.32
N VAL A 275 -6.53 -8.50 -7.00
CA VAL A 275 -5.53 -9.16 -6.16
C VAL A 275 -6.16 -10.36 -5.48
N VAL A 276 -5.44 -11.48 -5.57
CA VAL A 276 -5.66 -12.67 -4.76
C VAL A 276 -4.52 -12.74 -3.75
N THR A 277 -4.83 -12.67 -2.46
CA THR A 277 -3.82 -12.68 -1.39
C THR A 277 -3.14 -14.05 -1.27
N ASP A 278 -3.86 -15.12 -1.62
CA ASP A 278 -3.38 -16.50 -1.62
C ASP A 278 -3.66 -17.18 -2.98
N PRO A 279 -2.79 -16.99 -3.99
CA PRO A 279 -2.99 -17.52 -5.34
C PRO A 279 -2.83 -19.03 -5.46
N SER A 280 -2.17 -19.67 -4.48
CA SER A 280 -1.86 -21.10 -4.49
C SER A 280 -2.97 -21.90 -3.80
N GLU A 281 -3.39 -21.49 -2.61
CA GLU A 281 -4.31 -22.29 -1.76
C GLU A 281 -5.70 -21.65 -1.58
N GLY A 282 -5.83 -20.35 -1.88
CA GLY A 282 -7.05 -19.57 -1.62
C GLY A 282 -8.26 -19.95 -2.47
N GLY A 283 -8.07 -20.80 -3.50
CA GLY A 283 -9.15 -21.31 -4.35
C GLY A 283 -9.77 -20.27 -5.28
N LEU A 284 -9.09 -19.15 -5.50
CA LEU A 284 -9.50 -18.07 -6.41
C LEU A 284 -8.59 -18.02 -7.63
N CYS A 285 -9.16 -17.68 -8.78
CA CYS A 285 -8.38 -17.45 -10.00
C CYS A 285 -7.61 -16.13 -9.85
N GLU A 286 -6.31 -16.17 -10.10
CA GLU A 286 -5.45 -14.99 -9.97
C GLU A 286 -5.79 -13.89 -11.00
N TYR A 287 -6.37 -14.24 -12.15
CA TYR A 287 -6.81 -13.28 -13.17
C TYR A 287 -8.21 -12.72 -12.89
N CYS A 288 -9.24 -13.56 -12.88
CA CYS A 288 -10.65 -13.10 -12.83
C CYS A 288 -11.25 -13.10 -11.41
N GLY A 289 -10.51 -13.52 -10.38
CA GLY A 289 -11.00 -13.62 -9.00
C GLY A 289 -12.08 -14.67 -8.78
N SER A 290 -12.50 -15.40 -9.82
CA SER A 290 -13.56 -16.41 -9.70
C SER A 290 -13.09 -17.60 -8.87
N ARG A 291 -13.99 -18.11 -8.04
CA ARG A 291 -13.72 -19.29 -7.20
C ARG A 291 -13.71 -20.56 -8.05
N TRP A 292 -12.61 -21.30 -7.99
CA TRP A 292 -12.45 -22.60 -8.65
C TRP A 292 -12.44 -23.77 -7.67
N ARG A 293 -12.23 -23.51 -6.37
CA ARG A 293 -12.33 -24.49 -5.27
C ARG A 293 -13.09 -23.92 -4.07
N ALA A 294 -13.89 -24.74 -3.42
CA ALA A 294 -14.48 -24.38 -2.13
C ALA A 294 -13.37 -24.05 -1.12
N PRO A 295 -13.56 -23.03 -0.26
CA PRO A 295 -12.61 -22.79 0.82
C PRO A 295 -12.55 -24.02 1.73
N PRO A 296 -11.39 -24.35 2.33
CA PRO A 296 -11.35 -25.39 3.36
C PRO A 296 -12.38 -25.03 4.43
N GLN A 297 -13.28 -25.96 4.76
CA GLN A 297 -14.27 -25.74 5.82
C GLN A 297 -13.51 -25.53 7.13
N ARG A 298 -13.32 -24.27 7.54
CA ARG A 298 -12.95 -23.98 8.92
C ARG A 298 -14.14 -24.38 9.77
N SER A 299 -13.96 -25.37 10.64
CA SER A 299 -14.95 -25.73 11.65
C SER A 299 -15.25 -24.49 12.47
N ARG A 300 -16.32 -23.77 12.13
CA ARG A 300 -16.80 -22.69 12.98
C ARG A 300 -17.15 -23.34 14.31
N PRO A 301 -16.63 -22.87 15.46
CA PRO A 301 -17.17 -23.30 16.73
C PRO A 301 -18.65 -22.91 16.72
N MET A 302 -19.53 -23.92 16.69
CA MET A 302 -20.95 -23.68 16.80
C MET A 302 -21.20 -23.05 18.17
N LEU A 303 -21.85 -21.88 18.21
CA LEU A 303 -22.42 -21.37 19.44
C LEU A 303 -23.42 -22.43 19.95
N LYS A 304 -23.08 -23.12 21.03
CA LYS A 304 -24.00 -24.04 21.71
C LYS A 304 -25.06 -23.21 22.42
N LEU A 305 -26.18 -22.92 21.76
CA LEU A 305 -27.38 -22.50 22.50
C LEU A 305 -27.98 -23.72 23.21
N PRO A 306 -28.22 -23.65 24.53
CA PRO A 306 -28.84 -24.75 25.27
C PRO A 306 -30.29 -24.94 24.80
N GLY A 307 -30.61 -26.14 24.30
CA GLY A 307 -32.00 -26.55 24.03
C GLY A 307 -32.36 -26.90 22.58
N GLN A 308 -31.43 -26.90 21.62
CA GLN A 308 -31.71 -27.45 20.28
C GLN A 308 -31.27 -28.91 20.17
N CYS A 309 -32.19 -29.78 19.73
CA CYS A 309 -31.86 -31.14 19.28
C CYS A 309 -30.81 -31.05 18.16
N ALA A 310 -29.79 -31.91 18.23
CA ALA A 310 -28.76 -32.02 17.20
C ALA A 310 -29.44 -32.14 15.81
N PRO A 311 -29.10 -31.28 14.83
CA PRO A 311 -29.55 -31.54 13.48
C PRO A 311 -28.97 -32.90 13.06
N ALA A 312 -29.81 -33.74 12.45
CA ALA A 312 -29.36 -35.01 11.89
C ALA A 312 -28.09 -34.75 11.08
N SER A 313 -27.04 -35.53 11.36
CA SER A 313 -25.80 -35.49 10.60
C SER A 313 -26.15 -35.73 9.14
N SER A 314 -26.30 -34.64 8.39
CA SER A 314 -26.30 -34.70 6.95
C SER A 314 -24.85 -34.96 6.62
N GLN A 315 -24.46 -36.25 6.65
CA GLN A 315 -23.33 -36.72 5.90
C GLN A 315 -23.67 -36.36 4.45
N VAL A 316 -23.24 -35.17 4.03
CA VAL A 316 -23.13 -34.87 2.62
C VAL A 316 -22.18 -35.96 2.10
N PRO A 317 -22.63 -36.82 1.18
CA PRO A 317 -21.74 -37.81 0.62
C PRO A 317 -20.52 -37.07 0.09
N ASP A 318 -19.35 -37.53 0.52
CA ASP A 318 -18.03 -37.09 0.10
C ASP A 318 -17.83 -37.53 -1.37
N THR A 319 -18.69 -36.99 -2.22
CA THR A 319 -18.54 -37.04 -3.67
C THR A 319 -17.45 -36.02 -3.95
N PRO A 320 -16.25 -36.43 -4.40
CA PRO A 320 -15.25 -35.46 -4.79
C PRO A 320 -15.89 -34.55 -5.84
N GLU A 321 -16.04 -33.27 -5.50
CA GLU A 321 -16.41 -32.28 -6.50
C GLU A 321 -15.46 -32.47 -7.69
N PRO A 322 -15.97 -32.50 -8.93
CA PRO A 322 -15.13 -32.72 -10.10
C PRO A 322 -14.01 -31.67 -10.05
N GLN A 323 -12.77 -32.15 -9.90
CA GLN A 323 -11.59 -31.28 -9.86
C GLN A 323 -11.58 -30.52 -11.19
N ARG A 324 -11.91 -29.23 -11.14
CA ARG A 324 -11.81 -28.37 -12.31
C ARG A 324 -10.33 -28.31 -12.68
N GLU A 325 -10.04 -28.58 -13.94
CA GLU A 325 -8.70 -28.39 -14.49
C GLU A 325 -8.28 -26.94 -14.24
N THR A 326 -7.12 -26.77 -13.61
CA THR A 326 -6.52 -25.46 -13.33
C THR A 326 -5.21 -25.36 -14.07
N PHE A 327 -4.78 -24.12 -14.31
CA PHE A 327 -3.56 -23.81 -15.03
C PHE A 327 -2.63 -23.05 -14.10
N THR A 328 -1.36 -23.45 -14.04
CA THR A 328 -0.31 -22.79 -13.26
C THR A 328 0.84 -22.38 -14.16
N CYS A 329 1.85 -21.70 -13.60
CA CYS A 329 3.09 -21.36 -14.31
C CYS A 329 4.22 -22.29 -13.87
N ASP A 330 4.72 -23.12 -14.81
CA ASP A 330 5.82 -24.04 -14.55
C ASP A 330 7.10 -23.31 -14.10
N LEU A 331 7.41 -22.13 -14.66
CA LEU A 331 8.58 -21.34 -14.28
C LEU A 331 8.49 -20.80 -12.85
N CYS A 332 7.29 -20.44 -12.38
CA CYS A 332 7.10 -20.06 -10.98
C CYS A 332 7.23 -21.27 -10.06
N ALA A 333 6.71 -22.43 -10.47
CA ALA A 333 6.83 -23.67 -9.70
C ALA A 333 8.29 -24.13 -9.60
N ASP A 334 9.05 -24.04 -10.69
CA ASP A 334 10.48 -24.34 -10.73
C ASP A 334 11.28 -23.37 -9.85
N ALA A 335 10.93 -22.08 -9.86
CA ALA A 335 11.55 -21.06 -9.01
C ALA A 335 11.28 -21.30 -7.52
N GLU A 336 10.03 -21.58 -7.16
CA GLU A 336 9.65 -21.95 -5.78
C GLU A 336 10.38 -23.23 -5.33
N ALA A 337 10.43 -24.25 -6.18
CA ALA A 337 11.17 -25.49 -5.91
C ALA A 337 12.68 -25.28 -5.78
N ALA A 338 13.24 -24.26 -6.43
CA ALA A 338 14.63 -23.83 -6.29
C ALA A 338 14.89 -22.94 -5.05
N GLY A 339 13.88 -22.70 -4.21
CA GLY A 339 13.99 -21.90 -2.99
C GLY A 339 13.87 -20.38 -3.20
N ILE A 340 13.48 -19.93 -4.40
CA ILE A 340 13.12 -18.53 -4.62
C ILE A 340 11.74 -18.32 -4.00
N GLU A 341 11.54 -17.23 -3.26
CA GLU A 341 10.26 -16.88 -2.65
C GLU A 341 9.23 -16.37 -3.68
N ALA A 342 9.03 -17.14 -4.75
CA ALA A 342 8.07 -16.88 -5.81
C ALA A 342 6.67 -17.38 -5.44
N VAL A 343 5.67 -16.85 -6.13
CA VAL A 343 4.28 -17.31 -6.01
C VAL A 343 3.88 -18.06 -7.26
N VAL A 344 3.29 -19.24 -7.09
CA VAL A 344 2.71 -20.02 -8.19
C VAL A 344 1.26 -19.56 -8.42
N PRO A 345 0.97 -18.81 -9.51
CA PRO A 345 -0.38 -18.36 -9.76
C PRO A 345 -1.26 -19.53 -10.22
N THR A 346 -2.54 -19.50 -9.86
CA THR A 346 -3.54 -20.44 -10.36
C THR A 346 -4.61 -19.74 -11.19
N TRP A 347 -4.84 -20.23 -12.40
CA TRP A 347 -5.88 -19.75 -13.32
C TRP A 347 -6.96 -20.80 -13.56
N CYS A 348 -8.22 -20.37 -13.60
CA CYS A 348 -9.36 -21.28 -13.74
C CYS A 348 -9.60 -21.77 -15.18
N SER A 349 -8.90 -21.22 -16.16
CA SER A 349 -9.01 -21.59 -17.58
C SER A 349 -7.77 -21.18 -18.37
N ALA A 350 -7.53 -21.83 -19.51
CA ALA A 350 -6.49 -21.43 -20.44
C ALA A 350 -6.65 -19.97 -20.90
N ALA A 351 -7.89 -19.50 -21.09
CA ALA A 351 -8.15 -18.10 -21.43
C ALA A 351 -7.70 -17.11 -20.35
N CYS A 352 -7.92 -17.43 -19.07
CA CYS A 352 -7.42 -16.60 -17.95
C CYS A 352 -5.90 -16.59 -17.89
N ARG A 353 -5.25 -17.75 -18.08
CA ARG A 353 -3.79 -17.84 -18.18
C ARG A 353 -3.26 -16.98 -19.32
N ASP A 354 -3.83 -17.13 -20.52
CA ASP A 354 -3.34 -16.44 -21.72
C ASP A 354 -3.50 -14.92 -21.58
N LYS A 355 -4.61 -14.45 -20.98
CA LYS A 355 -4.80 -13.04 -20.65
C LYS A 355 -3.81 -12.55 -19.58
N ALA A 356 -3.56 -13.33 -18.53
CA ALA A 356 -2.57 -13.00 -17.51
C ALA A 356 -1.15 -12.87 -18.11
N MET A 357 -0.78 -13.82 -18.97
CA MET A 357 0.47 -13.82 -19.73
C MET A 357 0.60 -12.59 -20.63
N ALA A 358 -0.48 -12.21 -21.30
CA ALA A 358 -0.50 -11.03 -22.16
C ALA A 358 -0.49 -9.70 -21.38
N LYS A 359 -1.00 -9.68 -20.14
CA LYS A 359 -1.24 -8.42 -19.41
C LYS A 359 -0.23 -8.09 -18.33
N TYR A 360 0.28 -9.04 -17.53
CA TYR A 360 1.16 -8.73 -16.39
C TYR A 360 2.11 -9.85 -15.96
N HIS A 361 1.75 -11.12 -16.14
CA HIS A 361 2.48 -12.22 -15.53
C HIS A 361 3.97 -12.27 -15.91
N PRO A 362 4.40 -11.97 -17.16
CA PRO A 362 5.82 -11.98 -17.51
C PRO A 362 6.70 -11.05 -16.66
N ALA A 363 6.15 -9.95 -16.13
CA ALA A 363 6.89 -9.06 -15.23
C ALA A 363 7.01 -9.61 -13.79
N LEU A 364 6.09 -10.48 -13.36
CA LEU A 364 6.04 -11.07 -12.02
C LEU A 364 6.60 -12.50 -11.96
N CYS A 365 6.75 -13.17 -13.11
CA CYS A 365 7.16 -14.56 -13.22
C CYS A 365 8.51 -14.81 -12.51
N SER A 366 8.54 -15.82 -11.63
CA SER A 366 9.72 -16.24 -10.86
C SER A 366 10.37 -15.13 -10.00
N ARG A 367 9.64 -14.06 -9.68
CA ARG A 367 10.13 -12.98 -8.79
C ARG A 367 9.85 -13.31 -7.32
N PRO A 368 10.70 -12.86 -6.38
CA PRO A 368 10.53 -13.13 -4.95
C PRO A 368 9.41 -12.26 -4.33
N ILE A 369 8.15 -12.52 -4.73
CA ILE A 369 6.98 -11.72 -4.31
C ILE A 369 6.12 -12.41 -3.25
N ALA A 370 6.45 -13.63 -2.84
CA ALA A 370 5.73 -14.35 -1.79
C ALA A 370 5.69 -13.61 -0.44
N PRO A 371 6.74 -12.87 0.00
CA PRO A 371 6.67 -12.10 1.23
C PRO A 371 5.51 -11.09 1.24
N LEU A 372 5.26 -10.39 0.12
CA LEU A 372 4.13 -9.46 0.00
C LEU A 372 2.78 -10.18 0.10
N HIS A 373 2.66 -11.37 -0.48
CA HIS A 373 1.44 -12.17 -0.38
C HIS A 373 1.19 -12.66 1.05
N ARG A 374 2.21 -13.18 1.75
CA ARG A 374 2.10 -13.59 3.16
C ARG A 374 1.72 -12.40 4.06
N ALA A 375 2.35 -11.25 3.87
CA ALA A 375 2.01 -10.03 4.58
C ALA A 375 0.59 -9.50 4.26
N ALA A 376 -0.02 -9.90 3.14
CA ALA A 376 -1.42 -9.57 2.82
C ALA A 376 -2.44 -10.58 3.40
N GLN A 377 -1.99 -11.77 3.79
CA GLN A 377 -2.82 -12.80 4.42
C GLN A 377 -2.92 -12.60 5.94
N ASN A 378 -1.85 -12.10 6.54
CA ASN A 378 -1.78 -11.82 7.97
C ASN A 378 -2.71 -10.64 8.32
N LYS A 379 -3.57 -10.83 9.34
CA LYS A 379 -4.52 -9.80 9.79
C LYS A 379 -3.86 -8.70 10.62
N SER A 380 -2.65 -8.96 11.10
CA SER A 380 -1.87 -8.10 12.00
C SER A 380 -0.73 -7.37 11.27
N SER A 381 -0.44 -7.72 10.02
CA SER A 381 0.76 -7.25 9.33
C SER A 381 0.57 -5.86 8.75
N SER A 382 1.11 -4.91 9.49
CA SER A 382 1.69 -3.71 8.92
C SER A 382 2.89 -4.07 8.05
N ILE A 383 3.14 -3.32 6.97
CA ILE A 383 4.44 -3.45 6.26
C ILE A 383 5.58 -2.80 7.06
N THR A 384 5.37 -1.70 7.81
CA THR A 384 6.43 -1.09 8.67
C THR A 384 5.88 -0.27 9.86
N THR A 385 4.93 -0.79 10.64
CA THR A 385 4.03 -0.14 11.64
C THR A 385 2.87 0.77 11.11
N GLY A 386 1.64 0.31 11.34
CA GLY A 386 0.39 0.94 10.90
C GLY A 386 -0.75 -0.08 10.85
N THR A 387 -1.57 -0.11 11.89
CA THR A 387 -2.69 -1.03 12.21
C THR A 387 -3.91 -0.95 11.26
N GLN A 388 -3.70 -0.61 9.99
CA GLN A 388 -4.76 -0.56 8.98
C GLN A 388 -4.88 -1.92 8.29
N ALA A 389 -5.94 -2.66 8.62
CA ALA A 389 -6.31 -3.87 7.92
C ALA A 389 -6.43 -3.60 6.40
N GLY A 390 -5.50 -4.12 5.59
CA GLY A 390 -5.54 -4.05 4.13
C GLY A 390 -4.40 -3.28 3.45
N GLY A 391 -3.45 -2.68 4.17
CA GLY A 391 -2.31 -1.96 3.58
C GLY A 391 -1.53 -2.78 2.54
N THR A 392 -1.18 -4.02 2.87
CA THR A 392 -0.43 -4.90 1.96
C THR A 392 -1.24 -5.33 0.73
N VAL A 393 -2.57 -5.38 0.82
CA VAL A 393 -3.43 -5.66 -0.34
C VAL A 393 -3.30 -4.53 -1.38
N TYR A 394 -3.20 -3.28 -0.94
CA TYR A 394 -2.94 -2.15 -1.84
C TYR A 394 -1.53 -2.20 -2.44
N ALA A 395 -0.53 -2.67 -1.70
CA ALA A 395 0.81 -2.89 -2.25
C ALA A 395 0.80 -3.94 -3.38
N LEU A 396 0.05 -5.03 -3.22
CA LEU A 396 -0.15 -6.03 -4.28
C LEU A 396 -0.90 -5.44 -5.49
N LEU A 397 -1.91 -4.58 -5.27
CA LEU A 397 -2.60 -3.88 -6.37
C LEU A 397 -1.64 -2.98 -7.14
N LEU A 398 -0.79 -2.25 -6.43
CA LEU A 398 0.20 -1.36 -7.03
C LEU A 398 1.26 -2.16 -7.80
N LEU A 399 1.79 -3.25 -7.22
CA LEU A 399 2.70 -4.18 -7.88
C LEU A 399 2.09 -4.70 -9.20
N LYS A 400 0.83 -5.15 -9.16
CA LYS A 400 0.13 -5.63 -10.36
C LYS A 400 -0.07 -4.52 -11.39
N THR A 401 -0.39 -3.30 -10.95
CA THR A 401 -0.49 -2.12 -11.83
C THR A 401 0.82 -1.86 -12.56
N PHE A 402 1.96 -1.89 -11.86
CA PHE A 402 3.27 -1.71 -12.49
C PHE A 402 3.65 -2.87 -13.41
N ALA A 403 3.38 -4.11 -13.01
CA ALA A 403 3.57 -5.27 -13.88
C ALA A 403 2.75 -5.14 -15.17
N MET A 404 1.50 -4.68 -15.06
CA MET A 404 0.65 -4.41 -16.22
C MET A 404 1.24 -3.34 -17.13
N ALA A 405 1.66 -2.21 -16.55
CA ALA A 405 2.30 -1.12 -17.26
C ALA A 405 3.57 -1.54 -18.01
N LEU A 406 4.42 -2.36 -17.37
CA LEU A 406 5.65 -2.88 -17.94
C LEU A 406 5.40 -3.82 -19.12
N VAL A 407 4.52 -4.82 -18.95
CA VAL A 407 4.22 -5.80 -20.00
C VAL A 407 3.52 -5.13 -21.19
N GLN A 408 2.64 -4.16 -20.93
CA GLN A 408 1.91 -3.44 -21.97
C GLN A 408 2.67 -2.22 -22.51
N ASN A 409 3.86 -1.92 -22.00
CA ASN A 409 4.69 -0.77 -22.37
C ASN A 409 3.89 0.55 -22.38
N THR A 410 3.19 0.83 -21.28
CA THR A 410 2.35 2.02 -21.12
C THR A 410 2.53 2.64 -19.74
N HIS A 411 2.18 3.91 -19.58
CA HIS A 411 2.21 4.54 -18.26
C HIS A 411 1.13 3.91 -17.35
N PRO A 412 1.38 3.67 -16.05
CA PRO A 412 0.42 3.08 -15.13
C PRO A 412 -0.94 3.78 -15.08
N LEU A 413 -0.96 5.13 -15.16
CA LEU A 413 -2.20 5.94 -15.23
C LEU A 413 -2.88 5.95 -16.61
N SER A 414 -2.30 5.28 -17.60
CA SER A 414 -2.82 5.15 -18.96
C SER A 414 -3.34 3.74 -19.27
N LEU A 415 -3.29 2.82 -18.31
CA LEU A 415 -3.95 1.51 -18.38
C LEU A 415 -5.47 1.69 -18.46
N GLU A 416 -6.16 0.80 -19.17
CA GLU A 416 -7.62 0.85 -19.32
C GLU A 416 -8.32 0.80 -17.94
N GLU A 417 -7.78 -0.01 -17.03
CA GLU A 417 -8.27 -0.23 -15.68
C GLU A 417 -8.09 0.98 -14.75
N THR A 418 -7.17 1.90 -15.05
CA THR A 418 -6.84 3.04 -14.16
C THR A 418 -7.18 4.41 -14.75
N ARG A 419 -7.09 4.55 -16.08
CA ARG A 419 -7.19 5.83 -16.80
C ARG A 419 -8.48 6.58 -16.54
N PHE A 420 -9.58 5.88 -16.25
CA PHE A 420 -10.90 6.47 -16.01
C PHE A 420 -11.37 6.37 -14.55
N LEU A 421 -10.52 5.92 -13.62
CA LEU A 421 -10.87 5.81 -12.19
C LEU A 421 -11.14 7.18 -11.55
N TYR A 422 -10.39 8.21 -11.96
CA TYR A 422 -10.44 9.54 -11.37
C TYR A 422 -10.62 10.59 -12.46
N GLY A 423 -11.55 11.53 -12.27
CA GLY A 423 -11.76 12.60 -13.24
C GLY A 423 -12.90 13.54 -12.94
N VAL A 424 -13.30 13.69 -11.66
CA VAL A 424 -14.15 14.83 -11.31
C VAL A 424 -13.21 16.03 -11.20
N PRO A 425 -13.31 17.07 -12.04
CA PRO A 425 -12.60 18.31 -11.75
C PRO A 425 -13.05 18.75 -10.35
N PRO A 426 -12.14 19.26 -9.49
CA PRO A 426 -12.58 19.89 -8.27
C PRO A 426 -13.69 20.90 -8.61
N VAL A 427 -14.75 20.89 -7.82
CA VAL A 427 -15.70 22.01 -7.83
C VAL A 427 -14.87 23.23 -7.46
N GLU A 428 -14.70 24.16 -8.40
CA GLU A 428 -14.01 25.45 -8.15
C GLU A 428 -14.71 26.26 -7.06
#